data_AF-A0A8B9UBP4-F1
#
_entry.id   AF-A0A8B9UBP4-F1
#
_cell.length_a   1.000
_cell.length_b   1.000
_cell.length_c   1.000
_cell.angle_alpha   90.00
_cell.angle_beta   90.00
_cell.angle_gamma   90.00
#
_symmetry.space_group_name_H-M   'P 1'
#
loop_
_entity.id
_entity.type
_entity.pdbx_description
1 polymer ?
#
loop_
_entity_poly.entity_id
_entity_poly.type
_entity_poly.pdbx_seq_one_letter_code
_entity_poly.pdbx_strand_id
1 'polypeptide(L)'
;MEWAAEGERVLCFHGPLLYEAKCVKVAIKDKQVKYFIHYSGWNKKFFKYSCHLGFLHRQKSELFFLHWDEWVPESRVLKYVDTNLQKQKELQKANQEQYAEGKMRGAAPGKKTSGLQQKNVEVKTKKNKQKTPGIGEGSSTSETPQPPRKKRARVDPTVESEETFMNRVEVKVKIPEELKPWLVDDWDLITRQKQLFYLPAKKNVDSILEDYANYKKSRGNTDNKEYAVNEVVAGIKEYFNVMLGTQLLYKFERPQYAEILADHPDAPMSQVYGAPHLLRLFVRIGAMLAYTPLDEKSLALLLNYLHDFLKYLAKNSSALFSASDYEVAPPEYHRKAV
;
A
#
# COMPACT_ATOMS: atom_id res chain seq x y z
N MET A 1 -10.83 9.37 33.68
CA MET A 1 -12.16 8.79 33.49
C MET A 1 -12.07 7.99 32.21
N GLU A 2 -12.13 6.66 32.29
CA GLU A 2 -11.87 5.78 31.14
C GLU A 2 -12.95 5.97 30.06
N TRP A 3 -12.55 6.04 28.78
CA TRP A 3 -13.48 6.33 27.68
C TRP A 3 -14.19 5.09 27.14
N ALA A 4 -13.64 3.89 27.35
CA ALA A 4 -14.25 2.63 26.98
C ALA A 4 -13.73 1.49 27.87
N ALA A 5 -14.60 0.56 28.25
CA ALA A 5 -14.21 -0.65 28.96
C ALA A 5 -13.88 -1.79 27.97
N GLU A 6 -13.14 -2.80 28.44
CA GLU A 6 -12.86 -4.01 27.66
C GLU A 6 -14.17 -4.70 27.25
N GLY A 7 -14.31 -4.99 25.95
CA GLY A 7 -15.51 -5.58 25.36
C GLY A 7 -16.55 -4.58 24.84
N GLU A 8 -16.43 -3.28 25.13
CA GLU A 8 -17.41 -2.27 24.70
C GLU A 8 -17.33 -1.93 23.21
N ARG A 9 -18.48 -1.57 22.64
CA ARG A 9 -18.56 -1.01 21.28
C ARG A 9 -18.20 0.47 21.30
N VAL A 10 -17.32 0.84 20.39
CA VAL A 10 -16.77 2.19 20.24
C VAL A 10 -16.76 2.59 18.76
N LEU A 11 -16.59 3.89 18.50
CA LEU A 11 -16.30 4.41 17.17
C LEU A 11 -14.82 4.81 17.14
N CYS A 12 -14.05 4.29 16.19
CA CYS A 12 -12.63 4.59 16.08
C CYS A 12 -12.33 5.32 14.76
N PHE A 13 -11.54 6.39 14.85
CA PHE A 13 -11.04 7.11 13.67
C PHE A 13 -10.05 6.24 12.92
N HIS A 14 -10.28 6.10 11.62
CA HIS A 14 -9.35 5.51 10.68
C HIS A 14 -9.27 6.42 9.45
N GLY A 15 -8.18 7.19 9.33
CA GLY A 15 -8.11 8.32 8.41
C GLY A 15 -9.19 9.37 8.72
N PRO A 16 -9.84 9.98 7.70
CA PRO A 16 -10.85 11.03 7.90
C PRO A 16 -12.23 10.49 8.34
N LEU A 17 -12.40 9.16 8.44
CA LEU A 17 -13.69 8.52 8.69
C LEU A 17 -13.73 7.81 10.04
N LEU A 18 -14.93 7.73 10.60
CA LEU A 18 -15.25 6.97 11.80
C LEU A 18 -15.78 5.59 11.43
N TYR A 19 -15.23 4.56 12.05
CA TYR A 19 -15.67 3.18 11.88
C TYR A 19 -16.14 2.61 13.21
N GLU A 20 -17.12 1.71 13.16
CA GLU A 20 -17.52 0.94 14.33
C GLU A 20 -16.39 -0.02 14.69
N ALA A 21 -16.12 -0.17 15.98
CA ALA A 21 -15.08 -1.04 16.49
C ALA A 21 -15.44 -1.55 17.89
N LYS A 22 -14.70 -2.54 18.36
CA LYS A 22 -14.82 -3.14 19.67
C LYS A 22 -13.51 -2.93 20.43
N CYS A 23 -13.59 -2.41 21.64
CA CYS A 23 -12.45 -2.38 22.54
C CYS A 23 -12.17 -3.80 23.02
N VAL A 24 -10.96 -4.30 22.78
CA VAL A 24 -10.56 -5.67 23.15
C VAL A 24 -9.70 -5.66 24.41
N LYS A 25 -8.77 -4.70 24.55
CA LYS A 25 -7.92 -4.54 25.74
C LYS A 25 -7.65 -3.07 26.04
N VAL A 26 -7.44 -2.73 27.31
CA VAL A 26 -7.00 -1.39 27.73
C VAL A 26 -5.63 -1.48 28.41
N ALA A 27 -4.69 -0.64 28.02
CA ALA A 27 -3.37 -0.56 28.65
C ALA A 27 -2.97 0.90 28.92
N ILE A 28 -2.40 1.14 30.08
CA ILE A 28 -1.84 2.45 30.45
C ILE A 28 -0.33 2.37 30.31
N LYS A 29 0.23 3.09 29.34
CA LYS A 29 1.68 3.14 29.09
C LYS A 29 2.11 4.61 29.02
N ASP A 30 3.17 4.97 29.74
CA ASP A 30 3.74 6.33 29.74
C ASP A 30 2.73 7.45 30.13
N LYS A 31 1.86 7.19 31.11
CA LYS A 31 0.73 8.07 31.51
C LYS A 31 -0.30 8.34 30.40
N GLN A 32 -0.29 7.58 29.32
CA GLN A 32 -1.28 7.64 28.24
C GLN A 32 -2.11 6.34 28.21
N VAL A 33 -3.42 6.47 28.09
CA VAL A 33 -4.32 5.33 27.92
C VAL A 33 -4.34 4.93 26.44
N LYS A 34 -4.11 3.65 26.18
CA LYS A 34 -4.19 3.04 24.85
C LYS A 34 -5.23 1.93 24.87
N TYR A 35 -5.95 1.83 23.77
CA TYR A 35 -7.00 0.84 23.56
C TYR A 35 -6.59 -0.06 22.41
N PHE A 36 -6.66 -1.38 22.61
CA PHE A 36 -6.53 -2.35 21.54
C PHE A 36 -7.89 -2.50 20.88
N ILE A 37 -8.03 -2.01 19.65
CA ILE A 37 -9.32 -1.85 18.98
C ILE A 37 -9.45 -2.84 17.82
N HIS A 38 -10.61 -3.49 17.76
CA HIS A 38 -11.01 -4.41 16.70
C HIS A 38 -12.13 -3.82 15.86
N TYR A 39 -11.89 -3.49 14.59
CA TYR A 39 -12.89 -2.81 13.76
C TYR A 39 -14.04 -3.75 13.34
N SER A 40 -15.27 -3.27 13.52
CA SER A 40 -16.52 -3.97 13.21
C SER A 40 -17.13 -3.44 11.90
N GLY A 41 -17.58 -4.31 11.01
CA GLY A 41 -18.51 -3.91 9.95
C GLY A 41 -17.94 -3.44 8.60
N TRP A 42 -16.70 -3.78 8.25
CA TRP A 42 -16.15 -3.60 6.89
C TRP A 42 -16.74 -4.59 5.84
N ASN A 43 -18.04 -4.88 5.90
CA ASN A 43 -18.64 -6.06 5.27
C ASN A 43 -19.89 -5.78 4.41
N LYS A 44 -20.22 -4.54 4.01
CA LYS A 44 -21.44 -4.30 3.19
C LYS A 44 -21.35 -3.32 2.02
N LYS A 45 -20.46 -2.30 2.02
CA LYS A 45 -20.40 -1.33 0.88
C LYS A 45 -19.43 -1.73 -0.24
N PHE A 46 -18.42 -2.55 0.03
CA PHE A 46 -17.54 -3.12 -1.01
C PHE A 46 -18.29 -4.10 -1.93
N PHE A 47 -19.43 -4.62 -1.47
CA PHE A 47 -20.22 -5.63 -2.17
C PHE A 47 -20.94 -5.14 -3.42
N LYS A 48 -21.20 -3.83 -3.60
CA LYS A 48 -21.99 -3.38 -4.77
C LYS A 48 -21.16 -3.18 -6.05
N TYR A 49 -19.87 -2.88 -5.94
CA TYR A 49 -18.99 -2.71 -7.11
C TYR A 49 -18.27 -4.00 -7.51
N SER A 50 -18.26 -5.01 -6.64
CA SER A 50 -17.58 -6.29 -6.89
C SER A 50 -18.46 -7.35 -7.55
N CYS A 51 -19.78 -7.13 -7.69
CA CYS A 51 -20.71 -8.11 -8.26
C CYS A 51 -20.64 -8.28 -9.80
N HIS A 52 -19.76 -7.57 -10.51
CA HIS A 52 -19.61 -7.75 -11.97
C HIS A 52 -18.45 -8.66 -12.39
N LEU A 53 -17.54 -9.02 -11.49
CA LEU A 53 -16.53 -10.03 -11.74
C LEU A 53 -16.75 -11.16 -10.73
N GLY A 54 -17.37 -12.24 -11.22
CA GLY A 54 -17.58 -13.44 -10.43
C GLY A 54 -16.27 -14.00 -9.86
N PHE A 55 -16.46 -14.72 -8.76
CA PHE A 55 -15.53 -15.61 -8.07
C PHE A 55 -14.64 -15.05 -6.94
N LEU A 56 -14.73 -15.78 -5.83
CA LEU A 56 -13.87 -15.84 -4.65
C LEU A 56 -13.92 -14.67 -3.64
N HIS A 57 -14.91 -14.67 -2.74
CA HIS A 57 -14.85 -13.80 -1.54
C HIS A 57 -15.75 -14.26 -0.38
N ARG A 58 -15.56 -15.50 0.09
CA ARG A 58 -16.11 -15.93 1.39
C ARG A 58 -15.06 -15.98 2.51
N GLN A 59 -13.77 -16.06 2.18
CA GLN A 59 -12.70 -16.27 3.17
C GLN A 59 -11.60 -15.19 3.15
N LYS A 60 -11.83 -14.08 2.43
CA LYS A 60 -11.07 -12.83 2.61
C LYS A 60 -11.55 -12.02 3.81
N SER A 61 -12.63 -12.44 4.48
CA SER A 61 -13.08 -11.85 5.74
C SER A 61 -12.06 -12.08 6.85
N GLU A 62 -11.51 -13.29 7.02
CA GLU A 62 -10.64 -13.58 8.18
C GLU A 62 -9.19 -13.09 8.00
N LEU A 63 -8.65 -13.13 6.78
CA LEU A 63 -7.27 -12.66 6.48
C LEU A 63 -7.16 -11.14 6.32
N PHE A 64 -8.25 -10.43 6.04
CA PHE A 64 -8.28 -8.96 6.10
C PHE A 64 -8.50 -8.47 7.54
N PHE A 65 -9.10 -9.28 8.41
CA PHE A 65 -9.43 -8.92 9.79
C PHE A 65 -8.20 -8.75 10.69
N LEU A 66 -7.13 -9.53 10.51
CA LEU A 66 -5.97 -9.52 11.42
C LEU A 66 -5.02 -8.33 11.26
N HIS A 67 -5.15 -7.52 10.21
CA HIS A 67 -4.27 -6.37 9.98
C HIS A 67 -4.81 -5.04 10.56
N TRP A 68 -6.05 -5.03 11.06
CA TRP A 68 -6.69 -3.81 11.58
C TRP A 68 -6.71 -3.74 13.10
N ASP A 69 -6.27 -4.79 13.79
CA ASP A 69 -6.19 -4.77 15.24
C ASP A 69 -4.94 -3.98 15.65
N GLU A 70 -5.17 -2.76 16.13
CA GLU A 70 -4.12 -1.79 16.45
C GLU A 70 -4.29 -1.27 17.88
N TRP A 71 -3.17 -0.97 18.53
CA TRP A 71 -3.18 -0.13 19.73
C TRP A 71 -3.36 1.34 19.32
N VAL A 72 -4.51 1.92 19.62
CA VAL A 72 -4.81 3.32 19.34
C VAL A 72 -4.86 4.17 20.61
N PRO A 73 -4.42 5.44 20.55
CA PRO A 73 -4.54 6.38 21.66
C PRO A 73 -6.00 6.78 21.89
N GLU A 74 -6.30 7.26 23.10
CA GLU A 74 -7.63 7.76 23.51
C GLU A 74 -8.23 8.78 22.53
N SER A 75 -7.39 9.63 21.91
CA SER A 75 -7.84 10.65 20.94
C SER A 75 -8.48 10.10 19.67
N ARG A 76 -8.23 8.82 19.32
CA ARG A 76 -8.81 8.15 18.14
C ARG A 76 -10.11 7.42 18.47
N VAL A 77 -10.50 7.30 19.73
CA VAL A 77 -11.65 6.50 20.16
C VAL A 77 -12.77 7.40 20.67
N LEU A 78 -13.97 7.20 20.16
CA LEU A 78 -15.21 7.87 20.53
C LEU A 78 -16.20 6.85 21.07
N LYS A 79 -17.00 7.25 22.07
CA LYS A 79 -18.09 6.41 22.59
C LYS A 79 -19.17 6.21 21.52
N TYR A 80 -19.80 5.04 21.54
CA TYR A 80 -20.95 4.73 20.71
C TYR A 80 -22.21 5.45 21.25
N VAL A 81 -22.36 6.73 20.92
CA VAL A 81 -23.50 7.58 21.28
C VAL A 81 -24.08 8.26 20.05
N ASP A 82 -25.36 8.63 20.09
CA ASP A 82 -26.10 9.17 18.93
C ASP A 82 -25.41 10.39 18.28
N THR A 83 -24.82 11.28 19.10
CA THR A 83 -24.04 12.44 18.64
C THR A 83 -22.84 12.03 17.78
N ASN A 84 -22.14 10.96 18.16
CA ASN A 84 -20.96 10.48 17.43
C ASN A 84 -21.35 9.65 16.19
N LEU A 85 -22.50 8.96 16.22
CA LEU A 85 -23.07 8.32 15.04
C LEU A 85 -23.48 9.35 13.98
N GLN A 86 -24.00 10.50 14.41
CA GLN A 86 -24.31 11.61 13.52
C GLN A 86 -23.03 12.18 12.88
N LYS A 87 -21.98 12.37 13.67
CA LYS A 87 -20.65 12.77 13.17
C LYS A 87 -20.10 11.78 12.15
N GLN A 88 -20.29 10.48 12.35
CA GLN A 88 -19.92 9.46 11.36
C GLN A 88 -20.67 9.64 10.03
N LYS A 89 -21.99 9.88 10.07
CA LYS A 89 -22.80 10.11 8.85
C LYS A 89 -22.37 11.37 8.11
N GLU A 90 -22.08 12.45 8.84
CA GLU A 90 -21.62 13.72 8.27
C GLU A 90 -20.27 13.57 7.57
N LEU A 91 -19.30 12.91 8.22
CA LEU A 91 -17.99 12.63 7.62
C LEU A 91 -18.12 11.75 6.36
N GLN A 92 -19.00 10.76 6.37
CA GLN A 92 -19.27 9.93 5.18
C GLN A 92 -19.90 10.72 4.03
N LYS A 93 -20.77 11.70 4.35
CA LYS A 93 -21.43 12.55 3.35
C LYS A 93 -20.44 13.54 2.73
N ALA A 94 -19.65 14.23 3.57
CA ALA A 94 -18.63 15.17 3.13
C ALA A 94 -17.57 14.50 2.23
N ASN A 95 -17.17 13.26 2.57
CA ASN A 95 -16.22 12.50 1.75
C ASN A 95 -16.81 12.11 0.37
N GLN A 96 -18.11 11.78 0.30
CA GLN A 96 -18.79 11.49 -0.98
C GLN A 96 -18.92 12.73 -1.87
N GLU A 97 -19.21 13.89 -1.29
CA GLU A 97 -19.34 15.16 -2.00
C GLU A 97 -17.99 15.61 -2.60
N GLN A 98 -16.89 15.49 -1.84
CA GLN A 98 -15.54 15.75 -2.34
C GLN A 98 -15.14 14.82 -3.50
N TYR A 99 -15.54 13.54 -3.45
CA TYR A 99 -15.31 12.57 -4.53
C TYR A 99 -16.09 12.92 -5.81
N ALA A 100 -17.29 13.49 -5.70
CA ALA A 100 -18.12 13.90 -6.83
C ALA A 100 -17.58 15.16 -7.52
N GLU A 101 -17.12 16.15 -6.75
CA GLU A 101 -16.53 17.39 -7.29
C GLU A 101 -15.20 17.15 -8.01
N GLY A 102 -14.38 16.22 -7.51
CA GLY A 102 -13.13 15.81 -8.18
C GLY A 102 -13.35 15.17 -9.56
N LYS A 103 -14.50 14.50 -9.77
CA LYS A 103 -14.83 13.84 -11.04
C LYS A 103 -15.31 14.83 -12.12
N MET A 104 -15.81 16.00 -11.74
CA MET A 104 -16.34 17.03 -12.66
C MET A 104 -15.27 17.98 -13.20
N ARG A 105 -14.03 17.97 -12.67
CA ARG A 105 -12.90 18.76 -13.20
C ARG A 105 -12.07 18.06 -14.28
N GLY A 106 -12.33 16.78 -14.57
CA GLY A 106 -11.53 15.96 -15.49
C GLY A 106 -12.11 15.72 -16.90
N ALA A 107 -13.27 16.27 -17.24
CA ALA A 107 -13.91 16.04 -18.54
C ALA A 107 -13.90 17.32 -19.41
N ALA A 108 -12.85 17.50 -20.20
CA ALA A 108 -12.84 18.45 -21.31
C ALA A 108 -13.43 17.79 -22.57
N PRO A 109 -14.42 18.38 -23.26
CA PRO A 109 -14.90 17.88 -24.54
C PRO A 109 -14.14 18.52 -25.73
N GLY A 110 -13.56 17.70 -26.61
CA GLY A 110 -13.30 18.09 -28.01
C GLY A 110 -14.57 17.88 -28.84
N LYS A 111 -14.79 18.43 -30.05
CA LYS A 111 -13.95 19.04 -31.09
C LYS A 111 -14.91 19.53 -32.21
N LYS A 112 -14.62 20.65 -32.91
CA LYS A 112 -14.68 20.88 -34.40
C LYS A 112 -15.04 22.32 -34.86
N THR A 113 -14.02 22.96 -35.47
CA THR A 113 -13.93 23.69 -36.78
C THR A 113 -14.95 24.73 -37.30
N SER A 114 -14.37 25.77 -37.93
CA SER A 114 -14.88 26.81 -38.87
C SER A 114 -15.46 28.08 -38.20
N GLY A 115 -15.17 29.33 -38.59
CA GLY A 115 -14.30 29.93 -39.61
C GLY A 115 -14.38 31.48 -39.56
N LEU A 116 -13.37 32.14 -40.12
CA LEU A 116 -13.28 33.55 -40.58
C LEU A 116 -13.34 34.78 -39.62
N GLN A 117 -12.26 35.57 -39.78
CA GLN A 117 -12.15 37.02 -40.02
C GLN A 117 -11.86 38.03 -38.90
N GLN A 118 -10.63 38.58 -39.01
CA GLN A 118 -10.23 40.02 -39.00
C GLN A 118 -10.42 40.79 -37.67
N LYS A 119 -9.50 41.65 -37.20
CA LYS A 119 -8.56 42.54 -37.88
C LYS A 119 -7.51 43.05 -36.86
N ASN A 120 -6.30 43.32 -37.35
CA ASN A 120 -5.25 44.17 -36.75
C ASN A 120 -5.80 45.45 -36.12
N VAL A 121 -5.17 45.94 -35.04
CA VAL A 121 -4.40 47.21 -35.06
C VAL A 121 -3.24 47.13 -34.04
N GLU A 122 -2.08 47.49 -34.57
CA GLU A 122 -0.75 47.68 -34.00
C GLU A 122 -0.70 48.83 -32.97
N VAL A 123 0.30 48.85 -32.08
CA VAL A 123 1.22 50.00 -31.88
C VAL A 123 2.18 49.68 -30.72
N LYS A 124 3.46 49.66 -31.08
CA LYS A 124 4.67 49.64 -30.25
C LYS A 124 4.67 50.91 -29.35
N THR A 125 5.41 51.05 -28.25
CA THR A 125 6.88 51.06 -28.22
C THR A 125 7.38 51.43 -26.80
N LYS A 126 8.65 51.05 -26.53
CA LYS A 126 9.68 51.73 -25.69
C LYS A 126 9.78 51.46 -24.18
N LYS A 127 10.69 50.51 -23.87
CA LYS A 127 11.90 50.66 -23.02
C LYS A 127 12.15 52.08 -22.46
N ASN A 128 12.47 52.19 -21.16
CA ASN A 128 13.85 52.48 -20.74
C ASN A 128 14.14 52.14 -19.26
N LYS A 129 15.43 51.96 -18.99
CA LYS A 129 16.11 51.43 -17.79
C LYS A 129 16.89 52.58 -17.15
N GLN A 130 16.91 52.72 -15.82
CA GLN A 130 18.12 53.17 -15.10
C GLN A 130 18.08 52.92 -13.59
N LYS A 131 19.28 52.87 -13.00
CA LYS A 131 19.71 52.30 -11.72
C LYS A 131 20.15 53.39 -10.72
N THR A 132 20.02 53.07 -9.41
CA THR A 132 20.94 53.33 -8.24
C THR A 132 21.21 54.76 -7.72
N PRO A 133 21.84 54.98 -6.52
CA PRO A 133 21.90 54.24 -5.22
C PRO A 133 21.91 55.14 -3.91
N GLY A 134 22.04 54.54 -2.70
CA GLY A 134 22.54 55.15 -1.42
C GLY A 134 21.53 55.08 -0.25
N ILE A 135 21.69 54.37 0.88
CA ILE A 135 22.65 54.32 2.04
C ILE A 135 22.47 55.44 3.10
N GLY A 136 22.28 55.03 4.38
CA GLY A 136 22.49 55.81 5.63
C GLY A 136 21.22 55.95 6.51
N GLU A 137 20.96 55.11 7.51
CA GLU A 137 21.36 55.18 8.95
C GLU A 137 20.61 56.22 9.82
N GLY A 138 20.06 55.76 10.97
CA GLY A 138 19.98 56.59 12.20
C GLY A 138 18.63 56.82 12.92
N SER A 139 18.29 55.93 13.87
CA SER A 139 17.79 56.18 15.25
C SER A 139 16.52 56.99 15.61
N SER A 140 15.63 56.32 16.39
CA SER A 140 14.80 56.75 17.57
C SER A 140 13.81 57.93 17.45
N THR A 141 12.57 57.95 17.98
CA THR A 141 11.94 57.33 19.17
C THR A 141 10.40 57.53 19.15
N SER A 142 9.69 56.77 20.01
CA SER A 142 8.31 56.94 20.53
C SER A 142 7.13 56.48 19.65
N GLU A 143 6.06 55.86 20.16
CA GLU A 143 5.78 54.89 21.23
C GLU A 143 4.26 54.59 21.08
N THR A 144 3.84 53.33 21.02
CA THR A 144 2.54 52.80 21.55
C THR A 144 2.39 51.30 21.22
N PRO A 145 1.71 50.50 22.08
CA PRO A 145 2.00 49.06 22.25
C PRO A 145 1.04 48.10 21.53
N GLN A 146 1.57 46.93 21.17
CA GLN A 146 0.89 45.76 20.57
C GLN A 146 0.05 44.94 21.57
N PRO A 147 -0.94 44.15 21.11
CA PRO A 147 -1.29 42.85 21.70
C PRO A 147 -0.59 41.67 20.95
N PRO A 148 -0.34 40.52 21.60
CA PRO A 148 0.72 39.60 21.22
C PRO A 148 0.34 38.69 20.04
N ARG A 149 1.09 38.80 18.94
CA ARG A 149 1.11 37.80 17.85
C ARG A 149 1.83 36.53 18.34
N LYS A 150 1.09 35.44 18.52
CA LYS A 150 1.65 34.08 18.59
C LYS A 150 2.40 33.82 17.27
N LYS A 151 3.73 33.74 17.35
CA LYS A 151 4.60 33.21 16.29
C LYS A 151 4.11 31.80 15.93
N ARG A 152 3.47 31.65 14.76
CA ARG A 152 3.40 30.34 14.11
C ARG A 152 4.84 29.98 13.74
N ALA A 153 5.37 28.96 14.42
CA ALA A 153 6.59 28.30 14.00
C ALA A 153 6.43 27.94 12.52
N ARG A 154 7.41 28.34 11.72
CA ARG A 154 7.56 27.93 10.32
C ARG A 154 7.77 26.43 10.34
N VAL A 155 6.72 25.67 10.06
CA VAL A 155 6.79 24.22 9.90
C VAL A 155 7.61 23.97 8.64
N ASP A 156 8.64 23.15 8.79
CA ASP A 156 9.50 22.66 7.72
C ASP A 156 8.62 22.01 6.61
N PRO A 157 8.84 22.27 5.31
CA PRO A 157 7.99 21.74 4.23
C PRO A 157 8.12 20.23 4.01
N THR A 158 8.90 19.53 4.82
CA THR A 158 9.33 18.15 4.61
C THR A 158 8.46 17.09 5.27
N VAL A 159 7.46 17.48 6.07
CA VAL A 159 6.53 16.53 6.69
C VAL A 159 5.13 16.73 6.11
N GLU A 160 4.81 15.96 5.07
CA GLU A 160 3.45 15.85 4.55
C GLU A 160 2.53 15.17 5.60
N SER A 161 1.29 15.65 5.74
CA SER A 161 0.31 15.10 6.69
C SER A 161 -0.09 13.66 6.36
N GLU A 162 -0.20 12.80 7.39
CA GLU A 162 -0.60 11.38 7.28
C GLU A 162 -1.89 11.12 6.46
N GLU A 163 -2.79 12.11 6.34
CA GLU A 163 -4.01 12.02 5.52
C GLU A 163 -3.75 12.09 4.00
N THR A 164 -2.73 12.81 3.55
CA THR A 164 -2.32 12.82 2.14
C THR A 164 -1.56 11.54 1.77
N PHE A 165 -1.00 10.87 2.78
CA PHE A 165 -0.22 9.64 2.69
C PHE A 165 -1.09 8.39 2.47
N MET A 166 -2.25 8.29 3.15
CA MET A 166 -3.17 7.15 2.97
C MET A 166 -4.08 7.22 1.74
N ASN A 167 -4.19 8.40 1.11
CA ASN A 167 -5.01 8.60 -0.11
C ASN A 167 -4.24 8.40 -1.42
N ARG A 168 -2.98 7.93 -1.36
CA ARG A 168 -2.22 7.62 -2.58
C ARG A 168 -2.90 6.45 -3.31
N VAL A 169 -3.16 6.67 -4.59
CA VAL A 169 -3.86 5.72 -5.46
C VAL A 169 -3.13 4.39 -5.43
N GLU A 170 -3.81 3.35 -4.93
CA GLU A 170 -3.30 1.98 -4.93
C GLU A 170 -2.86 1.58 -6.36
N VAL A 171 -1.57 1.28 -6.51
CA VAL A 171 -1.02 0.92 -7.81
C VAL A 171 -1.43 -0.51 -8.13
N LYS A 172 -2.36 -0.68 -9.08
CA LYS A 172 -2.84 -2.02 -9.46
C LYS A 172 -1.84 -2.73 -10.37
N VAL A 173 -1.09 -3.66 -9.79
CA VAL A 173 -0.32 -4.65 -10.56
C VAL A 173 -1.29 -5.66 -11.18
N LYS A 174 -1.25 -5.81 -12.50
CA LYS A 174 -2.12 -6.75 -13.23
C LYS A 174 -1.50 -8.14 -13.21
N ILE A 175 -2.11 -9.06 -12.47
CA ILE A 175 -1.72 -10.47 -12.49
C ILE A 175 -2.29 -11.14 -13.75
N PRO A 176 -1.44 -11.81 -14.57
CA PRO A 176 -1.87 -12.61 -15.72
C PRO A 176 -2.97 -13.61 -15.33
N GLU A 177 -3.93 -13.84 -16.23
CA GLU A 177 -5.09 -14.70 -15.94
C GLU A 177 -4.68 -16.16 -15.72
N GLU A 178 -3.61 -16.59 -16.37
CA GLU A 178 -3.03 -17.93 -16.27
C GLU A 178 -2.46 -18.23 -14.88
N LEU A 179 -2.05 -17.18 -14.14
CA LEU A 179 -1.48 -17.31 -12.80
C LEU A 179 -2.52 -17.23 -11.69
N LYS A 180 -3.75 -16.81 -12.00
CA LYS A 180 -4.81 -16.71 -11.00
C LYS A 180 -5.27 -18.07 -10.47
N PRO A 181 -5.48 -19.12 -11.29
CA PRO A 181 -5.82 -20.45 -10.79
C PRO A 181 -4.76 -20.97 -9.81
N TRP A 182 -3.47 -20.80 -10.14
CA TRP A 182 -2.37 -21.18 -9.26
C TRP A 182 -2.41 -20.50 -7.89
N LEU A 183 -2.79 -19.21 -7.82
CA LEU A 183 -2.97 -18.51 -6.54
C LEU A 183 -4.16 -19.06 -5.73
N VAL A 184 -5.23 -19.49 -6.41
CA VAL A 184 -6.39 -20.10 -5.75
C VAL A 184 -6.02 -21.49 -5.22
N ASP A 185 -5.30 -22.27 -6.02
CA ASP A 185 -4.86 -23.62 -5.65
C ASP A 185 -3.84 -23.57 -4.51
N ASP A 186 -2.85 -22.68 -4.57
CA ASP A 186 -1.89 -22.42 -3.48
C ASP A 186 -2.61 -22.08 -2.17
N TRP A 187 -3.58 -21.17 -2.23
CA TRP A 187 -4.39 -20.82 -1.07
C TRP A 187 -5.19 -22.01 -0.54
N ASP A 188 -5.80 -22.82 -1.42
CA ASP A 188 -6.57 -24.01 -1.02
C ASP A 188 -5.68 -25.08 -0.38
N LEU A 189 -4.52 -25.36 -0.96
CA LEU A 189 -3.53 -26.32 -0.48
C LEU A 189 -3.09 -25.99 0.95
N ILE A 190 -2.71 -24.74 1.21
CA ILE A 190 -2.24 -24.32 2.52
C ILE A 190 -3.39 -24.22 3.54
N THR A 191 -4.49 -23.54 3.16
CA THR A 191 -5.51 -23.16 4.16
C THR A 191 -6.56 -24.24 4.39
N ARG A 192 -7.01 -24.95 3.35
CA ARG A 192 -8.04 -25.99 3.43
C ARG A 192 -7.43 -27.38 3.54
N GLN A 193 -6.48 -27.72 2.69
CA GLN A 193 -5.90 -29.07 2.65
C GLN A 193 -4.79 -29.29 3.68
N LYS A 194 -4.35 -28.23 4.37
CA LYS A 194 -3.32 -28.28 5.42
C LYS A 194 -2.01 -28.87 4.91
N GLN A 195 -1.69 -28.59 3.65
CA GLN A 195 -0.39 -28.89 3.08
C GLN A 195 0.56 -27.72 3.32
N LEU A 196 1.86 -27.99 3.28
CA LEU A 196 2.93 -27.01 3.37
C LEU A 196 3.83 -27.16 2.17
N PHE A 197 4.39 -26.04 1.72
CA PHE A 197 5.41 -26.06 0.68
C PHE A 197 6.71 -26.67 1.24
N TYR A 198 7.38 -27.49 0.43
CA TYR A 198 8.64 -28.12 0.80
C TYR A 198 9.75 -27.06 0.89
N LEU A 199 10.34 -26.92 2.07
CA LEU A 199 11.46 -26.02 2.32
C LEU A 199 12.69 -26.82 2.80
N PRO A 200 13.91 -26.48 2.35
CA PRO A 200 14.24 -25.45 1.35
C PRO A 200 13.72 -25.77 -0.06
N ALA A 201 13.33 -24.73 -0.81
CA ALA A 201 12.76 -24.87 -2.14
C ALA A 201 13.75 -25.48 -3.14
N LYS A 202 13.31 -26.48 -3.92
CA LYS A 202 14.12 -27.06 -5.02
C LYS A 202 14.59 -26.01 -6.02
N LYS A 203 13.70 -25.06 -6.34
CA LYS A 203 13.99 -23.88 -7.16
C LYS A 203 13.65 -22.64 -6.35
N ASN A 204 14.67 -22.00 -5.80
CA ASN A 204 14.52 -20.83 -4.95
C ASN A 204 14.27 -19.54 -5.76
N VAL A 205 13.81 -18.49 -5.08
CA VAL A 205 13.55 -17.18 -5.69
C VAL A 205 14.80 -16.61 -6.35
N ASP A 206 15.97 -16.75 -5.71
CA ASP A 206 17.24 -16.29 -6.26
C ASP A 206 17.52 -16.88 -7.65
N SER A 207 17.34 -18.20 -7.81
CA SER A 207 17.54 -18.87 -9.09
C SER A 207 16.51 -18.42 -10.14
N ILE A 208 15.26 -18.20 -9.75
CA ILE A 208 14.20 -17.75 -10.68
C ILE A 208 14.49 -16.33 -11.20
N LEU A 209 14.96 -15.46 -10.30
CA LEU A 209 15.34 -14.10 -10.63
C LEU A 209 16.56 -14.05 -11.55
N GLU A 210 17.55 -14.91 -11.31
CA GLU A 210 18.72 -15.07 -12.17
C GLU A 210 18.35 -15.61 -13.56
N ASP A 211 17.49 -16.64 -13.62
CA ASP A 211 16.99 -17.19 -14.88
C ASP A 211 16.25 -16.12 -15.71
N TYR A 212 15.48 -15.25 -15.06
CA TYR A 212 14.83 -14.12 -15.73
C TYR A 212 15.84 -13.09 -16.24
N ALA A 213 16.84 -12.72 -15.44
CA ALA A 213 17.88 -11.79 -15.88
C ALA A 213 18.60 -12.34 -17.13
N ASN A 214 18.96 -13.63 -17.12
CA ASN A 214 19.61 -14.31 -18.24
C ASN A 214 18.67 -14.42 -19.47
N TYR A 215 17.39 -14.68 -19.25
CA TYR A 215 16.37 -14.66 -20.31
C TYR A 215 16.27 -13.29 -20.99
N LYS A 216 16.40 -12.19 -20.23
CA LYS A 216 16.38 -10.84 -20.79
C LYS A 216 17.67 -10.50 -21.53
N LYS A 217 18.84 -10.96 -21.05
CA LYS A 217 20.14 -10.77 -21.73
C LYS A 217 20.15 -11.45 -23.10
N SER A 218 19.70 -12.70 -23.18
CA SER A 218 19.70 -13.48 -24.44
C SER A 218 18.74 -12.96 -25.52
N ARG A 219 17.73 -12.15 -25.16
CA ARG A 219 16.74 -11.61 -26.10
C ARG A 219 17.15 -10.30 -26.81
N GLY A 220 18.44 -9.92 -26.75
CA GLY A 220 18.99 -8.77 -27.48
C GLY A 220 18.73 -7.43 -26.78
N ASN A 221 19.19 -7.31 -25.53
CA ASN A 221 19.04 -6.08 -24.75
C ASN A 221 20.23 -5.13 -25.00
N THR A 222 19.97 -3.83 -25.12
CA THR A 222 21.02 -2.79 -25.04
C THR A 222 21.52 -2.67 -23.59
N ASP A 223 22.79 -2.35 -23.37
CA ASP A 223 23.43 -2.33 -22.03
C ASP A 223 22.60 -1.57 -20.96
N ASN A 224 22.01 -0.43 -21.33
CA ASN A 224 21.16 0.36 -20.44
C ASN A 224 19.92 -0.39 -19.93
N LYS A 225 19.38 -1.34 -20.72
CA LYS A 225 18.24 -2.16 -20.32
C LYS A 225 18.66 -3.34 -19.46
N GLU A 226 19.90 -3.81 -19.57
CA GLU A 226 20.45 -4.84 -18.68
C GLU A 226 20.60 -4.29 -17.25
N TYR A 227 21.16 -3.09 -17.11
CA TYR A 227 21.22 -2.41 -15.82
C TYR A 227 19.84 -2.27 -15.17
N ALA A 228 18.85 -1.79 -15.93
CA ALA A 228 17.47 -1.67 -15.44
C ALA A 228 16.85 -3.01 -15.02
N VAL A 229 17.14 -4.11 -15.74
CA VAL A 229 16.66 -5.45 -15.35
C VAL A 229 17.30 -5.90 -14.04
N ASN A 230 18.61 -5.69 -13.87
CA ASN A 230 19.31 -6.06 -12.64
C ASN A 230 18.80 -5.25 -11.44
N GLU A 231 18.54 -3.96 -11.61
CA GLU A 231 17.94 -3.11 -10.57
C GLU A 231 16.53 -3.60 -10.18
N VAL A 232 15.69 -3.95 -11.16
CA VAL A 232 14.35 -4.49 -10.87
C VAL A 232 14.44 -5.84 -10.16
N VAL A 233 15.35 -6.73 -10.60
CA VAL A 233 15.57 -8.04 -9.97
C VAL A 233 16.05 -7.88 -8.52
N ALA A 234 17.02 -6.99 -8.28
CA ALA A 234 17.50 -6.67 -6.94
C ALA A 234 16.37 -6.10 -6.07
N GLY A 235 15.56 -5.19 -6.62
CA GLY A 235 14.39 -4.65 -5.96
C GLY A 235 13.40 -5.74 -5.55
N ILE A 236 12.99 -6.62 -6.48
CA ILE A 236 12.07 -7.73 -6.18
C ILE A 236 12.64 -8.62 -5.07
N LYS A 237 13.94 -8.94 -5.10
CA LYS A 237 14.61 -9.74 -4.06
C LYS A 237 14.52 -9.07 -2.68
N GLU A 238 14.83 -7.78 -2.61
CA GLU A 238 14.80 -7.03 -1.35
C GLU A 238 13.38 -6.92 -0.78
N TYR A 239 12.41 -6.57 -1.64
CA TYR A 239 11.00 -6.55 -1.27
C TYR A 239 10.53 -7.93 -0.78
N PHE A 240 10.96 -9.01 -1.44
CA PHE A 240 10.62 -10.36 -1.02
C PHE A 240 11.15 -10.67 0.38
N ASN A 241 12.43 -10.38 0.64
CA ASN A 241 13.08 -10.65 1.92
C ASN A 241 12.39 -9.89 3.07
N VAL A 242 12.02 -8.63 2.86
CA VAL A 242 11.35 -7.80 3.88
C VAL A 242 9.87 -8.20 4.05
N MET A 243 9.16 -8.50 2.97
CA MET A 243 7.72 -8.72 3.01
C MET A 243 7.32 -10.15 3.36
N LEU A 244 8.20 -11.14 3.17
CA LEU A 244 7.83 -12.54 3.36
C LEU A 244 7.28 -12.79 4.77
N GLY A 245 8.07 -12.48 5.79
CA GLY A 245 7.72 -12.71 7.19
C GLY A 245 6.53 -11.90 7.69
N THR A 246 6.11 -10.85 6.98
CA THR A 246 5.04 -9.96 7.44
C THR A 246 3.73 -10.17 6.68
N GLN A 247 3.78 -10.25 5.34
CA GLN A 247 2.61 -10.11 4.47
C GLN A 247 2.34 -11.29 3.52
N LEU A 248 3.31 -12.18 3.28
CA LEU A 248 3.21 -13.20 2.23
C LEU A 248 2.88 -14.62 2.74
N LEU A 249 3.02 -14.85 4.05
CA LEU A 249 2.74 -16.14 4.69
C LEU A 249 1.33 -16.21 5.25
N TYR A 250 0.64 -17.33 5.01
CA TYR A 250 -0.63 -17.63 5.66
C TYR A 250 -0.42 -18.00 7.13
N LYS A 251 -1.48 -17.94 7.95
CA LYS A 251 -1.42 -18.28 9.38
C LYS A 251 -0.84 -19.69 9.61
N PHE A 252 -1.19 -20.65 8.75
CA PHE A 252 -0.75 -22.04 8.86
C PHE A 252 0.75 -22.23 8.58
N GLU A 253 1.40 -21.34 7.83
CA GLU A 253 2.84 -21.41 7.52
C GLU A 253 3.72 -20.75 8.61
N ARG A 254 3.12 -20.12 9.62
CA ARG A 254 3.87 -19.37 10.65
C ARG A 254 4.80 -20.23 11.49
N PRO A 255 4.42 -21.44 11.95
CA PRO A 255 5.35 -22.32 12.65
C PRO A 255 6.54 -22.73 11.77
N GLN A 256 6.31 -23.08 10.51
CA GLN A 256 7.38 -23.44 9.56
C GLN A 256 8.37 -22.28 9.37
N TYR A 257 7.87 -21.05 9.23
CA TYR A 257 8.72 -19.87 9.14
C TYR A 257 9.57 -19.64 10.40
N ALA A 258 8.99 -19.86 11.58
CA ALA A 258 9.73 -19.75 12.83
C ALA A 258 10.83 -20.82 12.95
N GLU A 259 10.58 -22.04 12.47
CA GLU A 259 11.59 -23.11 12.40
C GLU A 259 12.73 -22.74 11.44
N ILE A 260 12.42 -22.22 10.25
CA ILE A 260 13.44 -21.76 9.30
C ILE A 260 14.32 -20.65 9.88
N LEU A 261 13.75 -19.69 10.61
CA LEU A 261 14.54 -18.64 11.27
C LEU A 261 15.45 -19.18 12.38
N ALA A 262 15.05 -20.27 13.04
CA ALA A 262 15.84 -20.91 14.08
C ALA A 262 16.97 -21.77 13.49
N ASP A 263 16.67 -22.52 12.44
CA ASP A 263 17.62 -23.43 11.78
C ASP A 263 18.63 -22.68 10.90
N HIS A 264 18.21 -21.57 10.28
CA HIS A 264 19.00 -20.78 9.34
C HIS A 264 18.87 -19.26 9.59
N PRO A 265 19.46 -18.73 10.68
CA PRO A 265 19.31 -17.32 11.06
C PRO A 265 19.92 -16.34 10.05
N ASP A 266 20.97 -16.74 9.34
CA ASP A 266 21.71 -15.89 8.40
C ASP A 266 21.24 -16.04 6.94
N ALA A 267 20.35 -17.00 6.65
CA ALA A 267 19.92 -17.26 5.28
C ALA A 267 18.85 -16.24 4.84
N PRO A 268 19.03 -15.53 3.71
CA PRO A 268 17.99 -14.67 3.18
C PRO A 268 16.80 -15.52 2.71
N MET A 269 15.61 -14.98 2.91
CA MET A 269 14.36 -15.68 2.59
C MET A 269 14.24 -16.05 1.11
N SER A 270 14.84 -15.27 0.22
CA SER A 270 14.90 -15.53 -1.21
C SER A 270 15.67 -16.81 -1.59
N GLN A 271 16.54 -17.32 -0.71
CA GLN A 271 17.25 -18.58 -0.91
C GLN A 271 16.48 -19.80 -0.41
N VAL A 272 15.59 -19.60 0.57
CA VAL A 272 14.83 -20.69 1.20
C VAL A 272 13.51 -20.95 0.48
N TYR A 273 12.80 -19.89 0.08
CA TYR A 273 11.47 -19.98 -0.52
C TYR A 273 11.50 -20.02 -2.04
N GLY A 274 10.36 -20.43 -2.64
CA GLY A 274 10.23 -20.69 -4.08
C GLY A 274 9.23 -19.80 -4.82
N ALA A 275 8.85 -20.26 -6.02
CA ALA A 275 7.95 -19.55 -6.92
C ALA A 275 6.56 -19.20 -6.35
N PRO A 276 5.87 -20.06 -5.57
CA PRO A 276 4.54 -19.74 -5.05
C PRO A 276 4.54 -18.49 -4.17
N HIS A 277 5.47 -18.40 -3.22
CA HIS A 277 5.61 -17.24 -2.34
C HIS A 277 6.02 -15.99 -3.11
N LEU A 278 6.89 -16.13 -4.11
CA LEU A 278 7.25 -15.03 -5.00
C LEU A 278 6.03 -14.50 -5.77
N LEU A 279 5.14 -15.36 -6.23
CA LEU A 279 3.92 -14.93 -6.90
C LEU A 279 2.99 -14.15 -5.95
N ARG A 280 2.91 -14.56 -4.67
CA ARG A 280 2.14 -13.82 -3.65
C ARG A 280 2.66 -12.40 -3.44
N LEU A 281 3.97 -12.15 -3.62
CA LEU A 281 4.54 -10.80 -3.55
C LEU A 281 3.86 -9.85 -4.53
N PHE A 282 3.65 -10.26 -5.78
CA PHE A 282 3.04 -9.41 -6.80
C PHE A 282 1.58 -9.05 -6.52
N VAL A 283 0.88 -9.84 -5.69
CA VAL A 283 -0.47 -9.52 -5.22
C VAL A 283 -0.46 -8.40 -4.17
N ARG A 284 0.63 -8.28 -3.40
CA ARG A 284 0.75 -7.32 -2.29
C ARG A 284 1.59 -6.08 -2.63
N ILE A 285 2.56 -6.20 -3.53
CA ILE A 285 3.52 -5.13 -3.85
C ILE A 285 2.83 -3.87 -4.41
N GLY A 286 1.67 -4.00 -5.05
CA GLY A 286 0.92 -2.86 -5.58
C GLY A 286 0.51 -1.84 -4.51
N ALA A 287 0.19 -2.31 -3.30
CA ALA A 287 -0.07 -1.41 -2.17
C ALA A 287 1.21 -0.73 -1.68
N MET A 288 2.35 -1.44 -1.71
CA MET A 288 3.64 -0.90 -1.26
C MET A 288 4.18 0.18 -2.21
N LEU A 289 3.99 0.01 -3.52
CA LEU A 289 4.44 0.97 -4.53
C LEU A 289 3.75 2.34 -4.41
N ALA A 290 2.57 2.42 -3.77
CA ALA A 290 1.91 3.70 -3.51
C ALA A 290 2.66 4.55 -2.48
N TYR A 291 3.45 3.93 -1.59
CA TYR A 291 4.20 4.64 -0.56
C TYR A 291 5.58 5.11 -1.07
N THR A 292 6.12 4.49 -2.12
CA THR A 292 7.41 4.86 -2.69
C THR A 292 7.27 6.14 -3.54
N PRO A 293 8.08 7.19 -3.29
CA PRO A 293 8.02 8.43 -4.07
C PRO A 293 8.65 8.22 -5.46
N LEU A 294 7.88 7.67 -6.40
CA LEU A 294 8.26 7.49 -7.80
C LEU A 294 7.53 8.51 -8.67
N ASP A 295 8.22 9.06 -9.67
CA ASP A 295 7.58 9.84 -10.72
C ASP A 295 6.74 8.94 -11.65
N GLU A 296 5.76 9.52 -12.32
CA GLU A 296 4.81 8.76 -13.16
C GLU A 296 5.50 7.98 -14.29
N LYS A 297 6.61 8.51 -14.84
CA LYS A 297 7.36 7.84 -15.91
C LYS A 297 8.14 6.63 -15.37
N SER A 298 8.85 6.80 -14.26
CA SER A 298 9.56 5.67 -13.62
C SER A 298 8.59 4.62 -13.09
N LEU A 299 7.44 5.02 -12.55
CA LEU A 299 6.39 4.08 -12.12
C LEU A 299 5.84 3.27 -13.30
N ALA A 300 5.55 3.91 -14.42
CA ALA A 300 5.11 3.22 -15.63
C ALA A 300 6.18 2.25 -16.16
N LEU A 301 7.45 2.66 -16.14
CA LEU A 301 8.57 1.81 -16.55
C LEU A 301 8.72 0.59 -15.63
N LEU A 302 8.68 0.81 -14.30
CA LEU A 302 8.72 -0.26 -13.31
C LEU A 302 7.57 -1.25 -13.51
N LEU A 303 6.34 -0.76 -13.67
CA LEU A 303 5.17 -1.61 -13.92
C LEU A 303 5.32 -2.45 -15.20
N ASN A 304 5.92 -1.90 -16.25
CA ASN A 304 6.20 -2.67 -17.47
C ASN A 304 7.17 -3.83 -17.19
N TYR A 305 8.24 -3.60 -16.41
CA TYR A 305 9.15 -4.67 -16.02
C TYR A 305 8.49 -5.71 -15.11
N LEU A 306 7.68 -5.29 -14.13
CA LEU A 306 6.93 -6.20 -13.27
C LEU A 306 5.94 -7.07 -14.06
N HIS A 307 5.22 -6.49 -15.03
CA HIS A 307 4.30 -7.24 -15.89
C HIS A 307 5.05 -8.16 -16.86
N ASP A 308 6.22 -7.76 -17.34
CA ASP A 308 7.08 -8.62 -18.16
C ASP A 308 7.61 -9.83 -17.37
N PHE A 309 8.02 -9.62 -16.12
CA PHE A 309 8.39 -10.68 -15.20
C PHE A 309 7.22 -11.64 -14.92
N LEU A 310 6.02 -11.10 -14.65
CA LEU A 310 4.81 -11.91 -14.46
C LEU A 310 4.47 -12.74 -15.71
N LYS A 311 4.65 -12.19 -16.92
CA LYS A 311 4.51 -12.94 -18.17
C LYS A 311 5.57 -14.05 -18.31
N TYR A 312 6.79 -13.81 -17.84
CA TYR A 312 7.82 -14.84 -17.79
C TYR A 312 7.43 -15.98 -16.83
N LEU A 313 6.92 -15.67 -15.63
CA LEU A 313 6.40 -16.67 -14.71
C LEU A 313 5.24 -17.47 -15.33
N ALA A 314 4.30 -16.79 -16.02
CA ALA A 314 3.18 -17.45 -16.68
C ALA A 314 3.65 -18.44 -17.77
N LYS A 315 4.65 -18.07 -18.58
CA LYS A 315 5.21 -18.94 -19.62
C LYS A 315 5.92 -20.17 -19.06
N ASN A 316 6.55 -20.05 -17.91
CA ASN A 316 7.26 -21.12 -17.23
C ASN A 316 6.44 -21.73 -16.08
N SER A 317 5.13 -21.50 -16.07
CA SER A 317 4.27 -21.88 -14.95
C SER A 317 4.27 -23.38 -14.68
N SER A 318 4.31 -24.21 -15.71
CA SER A 318 4.37 -25.68 -15.58
C SER A 318 5.65 -26.20 -14.92
N ALA A 319 6.76 -25.46 -15.00
CA ALA A 319 8.02 -25.83 -14.37
C ALA A 319 8.19 -25.20 -12.97
N LEU A 320 7.54 -24.06 -12.74
CA LEU A 320 7.68 -23.28 -11.50
C LEU A 320 6.62 -23.61 -10.46
N PHE A 321 5.41 -24.00 -10.88
CA PHE A 321 4.30 -24.31 -10.00
C PHE A 321 3.91 -25.77 -10.16
N SER A 322 4.11 -26.54 -9.09
CA SER A 322 3.65 -27.92 -9.03
C SER A 322 3.01 -28.20 -7.67
N ALA A 323 1.88 -28.91 -7.69
CA ALA A 323 1.26 -29.43 -6.47
C ALA A 323 2.15 -30.48 -5.77
N SER A 324 3.08 -31.12 -6.50
CA SER A 324 4.04 -32.09 -5.93
C SER A 324 5.08 -31.47 -5.00
N ASP A 325 5.19 -30.13 -4.98
CA ASP A 325 6.09 -29.42 -4.07
C ASP A 325 5.41 -29.09 -2.73
N TYR A 326 4.20 -29.61 -2.52
CA TYR A 326 3.47 -29.52 -1.26
C TYR A 326 3.38 -30.90 -0.61
N GLU A 327 3.50 -30.92 0.71
CA GLU A 327 3.35 -32.11 1.54
C GLU A 327 2.31 -31.88 2.63
N VAL A 328 1.54 -32.91 2.97
CA VAL A 328 0.58 -32.85 4.07
C VAL A 328 1.33 -32.63 5.37
N ALA A 329 0.96 -31.58 6.12
CA ALA A 329 1.63 -31.26 7.37
C ALA A 329 1.44 -32.39 8.40
N PRO A 330 2.49 -32.78 9.13
CA PRO A 330 2.39 -33.84 10.13
C PRO A 330 1.53 -33.39 11.32
N PRO A 331 0.91 -34.32 12.07
CA PRO A 331 0.04 -33.98 13.21
C PRO A 331 0.74 -33.14 14.30
N GLU A 332 2.06 -33.27 14.45
CA GLU A 332 2.90 -32.46 15.34
C GLU A 332 2.88 -30.99 14.93
N TYR A 333 2.93 -30.72 13.62
CA TYR A 333 2.90 -29.37 13.07
C TYR A 333 1.55 -28.70 13.30
N HIS A 334 0.44 -29.45 13.15
CA HIS A 334 -0.90 -28.94 13.41
C HIS A 334 -1.04 -28.38 14.82
N ARG A 335 -0.42 -29.02 15.83
CA ARG A 335 -0.45 -28.54 17.22
C ARG A 335 0.23 -27.18 17.41
N LYS A 336 1.24 -26.86 16.59
CA LYS A 336 1.93 -25.56 16.61
C LYS A 336 1.18 -24.47 15.83
N ALA A 337 0.35 -24.85 14.86
CA ALA A 337 -0.27 -23.94 13.89
C ALA A 337 -1.67 -23.42 14.28
N VAL A 338 -2.28 -23.97 15.35
CA VAL A 338 -3.64 -23.63 15.82
C VAL A 338 -3.70 -22.25 16.45
#